data_AF-A0A8X6Q9E8-F1
#
_entry.id   AF-A0A8X6Q9E8-F1
#
_cell.length_a   1.000
_cell.length_b   1.000
_cell.length_c   1.000
_cell.angle_alpha   90.00
_cell.angle_beta   90.00
_cell.angle_gamma   90.00
#
_symmetry.space_group_name_H-M   'P 1'
#
loop_
_entity.id
_entity.type
_entity.pdbx_description
1 polymer ?
#
loop_
_entity_poly.entity_id
_entity_poly.type
_entity_poly.pdbx_seq_one_letter_code
_entity_poly.pdbx_strand_id
1 'polypeptide(L)'
;MGGIESHVWLVEKHTIRIRGKKWYWPIITRIVDMAVANTCVIYNMVNAEKKNIKEIRRHIAIAYLKKGNTVQIQIGIPSYTISSRMKEIDTVRRDGVGHIISKREKQRRC
;
A
#
# COMPACT_ATOMS: atom_id res chain seq x y z
N MET A 1 6.96 34.16 -4.61
CA MET A 1 7.17 33.30 -5.79
C MET A 1 7.61 31.88 -5.38
N GLY A 2 6.90 31.17 -4.48
CA GLY A 2 7.42 29.93 -3.89
C GLY A 2 6.67 28.63 -4.21
N GLY A 3 5.56 28.70 -4.98
CA GLY A 3 4.70 27.53 -5.22
C GLY A 3 5.38 26.46 -6.07
N ILE A 4 6.03 26.86 -7.16
CA ILE A 4 6.75 25.96 -8.06
C ILE A 4 7.97 25.36 -7.34
N GLU A 5 8.73 26.16 -6.61
CA GLU A 5 9.91 25.72 -5.84
C GLU A 5 9.52 24.68 -4.78
N SER A 6 8.43 24.91 -4.06
CA SER A 6 7.91 23.97 -3.06
C SER A 6 7.52 22.63 -3.68
N HIS A 7 6.89 22.66 -4.86
CA HIS A 7 6.54 21.44 -5.59
C HIS A 7 7.78 20.69 -6.09
N VAL A 8 8.75 21.40 -6.69
CA VAL A 8 10.01 20.81 -7.15
C VAL A 8 10.75 20.13 -6.00
N TRP A 9 10.82 20.78 -4.83
CA TRP A 9 11.42 20.22 -3.63
C TRP A 9 10.75 18.93 -3.15
N LEU A 10 9.40 18.90 -3.14
CA LEU A 10 8.63 17.72 -2.73
C LEU A 10 8.89 16.51 -3.65
N VAL A 11 8.94 16.76 -4.96
CA VAL A 11 9.17 15.74 -6.00
C VAL A 11 10.62 15.24 -5.93
N GLU A 12 11.60 16.13 -5.80
CA GLU A 12 13.02 15.76 -5.74
C GLU A 12 13.34 14.86 -4.54
N LYS A 13 12.81 15.20 -3.36
CA LYS A 13 13.03 14.43 -2.13
C LYS A 13 12.49 12.99 -2.20
N HIS A 14 11.49 12.73 -3.03
CA HIS A 14 10.83 11.43 -3.11
C HIS A 14 10.92 10.82 -4.52
N THR A 15 11.88 11.22 -5.36
CA THR A 15 11.91 10.75 -6.75
C THR A 15 12.09 9.23 -6.88
N ILE A 16 11.34 8.61 -7.78
CA ILE A 16 11.53 7.22 -8.19
C ILE A 16 12.79 7.14 -9.06
N ARG A 17 13.88 6.63 -8.48
CA ARG A 17 15.14 6.40 -9.19
C ARG A 17 15.17 4.99 -9.79
N ILE A 18 14.55 4.83 -10.95
CA ILE A 18 14.66 3.58 -11.74
C ILE A 18 15.55 3.86 -12.96
N ARG A 19 16.64 3.10 -13.09
CA ARG A 19 17.49 3.14 -14.28
C ARG A 19 16.79 2.37 -15.41
N GLY A 20 15.98 3.09 -16.19
CA GLY A 20 15.36 2.55 -17.40
C GLY A 20 16.36 2.44 -18.55
N LYS A 21 16.20 1.44 -19.42
CA LYS A 21 16.98 1.33 -20.67
C LYS A 21 16.54 2.33 -21.74
N LYS A 22 15.33 2.88 -21.63
CA LYS A 22 14.70 3.76 -22.62
C LYS A 22 14.63 5.19 -22.11
N TRP A 23 14.93 6.15 -22.98
CA TRP A 23 15.02 7.58 -22.67
C TRP A 23 13.73 8.18 -22.11
N TYR A 24 12.56 7.61 -22.43
CA TYR A 24 11.27 8.10 -21.96
C TYR A 24 10.93 7.62 -20.54
N TRP A 25 11.65 6.63 -20.01
CA TRP A 25 11.33 6.07 -18.69
C TRP A 25 11.42 7.10 -17.55
N PRO A 26 12.45 7.96 -17.50
CA PRO A 26 12.50 9.06 -16.53
C PRO A 26 11.32 10.05 -16.63
N ILE A 27 10.74 10.22 -17.82
CA ILE A 27 9.57 11.10 -18.02
C ILE A 27 8.35 10.47 -17.35
N ILE A 28 8.11 9.18 -17.59
CA ILE A 28 6.99 8.45 -17.01
C ILE A 28 7.09 8.46 -15.48
N THR A 29 8.26 8.14 -14.91
CA THR A 29 8.43 8.13 -13.46
C THR A 29 8.25 9.52 -12.85
N ARG A 30 8.67 10.58 -13.56
CA ARG A 30 8.45 11.96 -13.12
C ARG A 30 6.99 12.39 -13.14
N ILE A 31 6.21 11.99 -14.15
CA ILE A 31 4.77 12.25 -14.17
C ILE A 31 4.09 11.61 -12.95
N VAL A 32 4.46 10.36 -12.61
CA VAL A 32 3.94 9.67 -11.43
C VAL A 32 4.34 10.39 -10.14
N ASP A 33 5.60 10.81 -10.00
CA ASP A 33 6.06 11.55 -8.82
C ASP A 33 5.32 12.89 -8.64
N MET A 34 5.06 13.61 -9.73
CA MET A 34 4.26 14.85 -9.70
C MET A 34 2.79 14.58 -9.31
N ALA A 35 2.18 13.52 -9.85
CA ALA A 35 0.82 13.15 -9.48
C ALA A 35 0.70 12.82 -7.97
N VAL A 36 1.70 12.16 -7.40
CA VAL A 36 1.74 11.86 -5.95
C VAL A 36 1.92 13.13 -5.12
N ALA A 37 2.77 14.06 -5.54
CA ALA A 37 2.95 15.34 -4.87
C ALA A 37 1.64 16.16 -4.86
N ASN A 38 0.97 16.25 -6.00
CA ASN A 38 -0.34 16.91 -6.11
C ASN A 38 -1.40 16.24 -5.24
N THR A 39 -1.43 14.90 -5.20
CA THR A 39 -2.33 14.15 -4.33
C THR A 39 -2.10 14.49 -2.86
N CYS A 40 -0.85 14.69 -2.44
CA CYS A 40 -0.52 15.11 -1.07
C CYS A 40 -1.04 16.51 -0.74
N VAL A 41 -0.91 17.45 -1.67
CA VAL A 41 -1.42 18.81 -1.50
C VAL A 41 -2.94 18.78 -1.38
N ILE A 42 -3.62 18.11 -2.31
CA ILE A 42 -5.08 17.97 -2.32
C ILE A 42 -5.58 17.27 -1.04
N TYR A 43 -4.92 16.18 -0.64
CA TYR A 43 -5.29 15.44 0.57
C TYR A 43 -5.23 16.33 1.81
N ASN A 44 -4.17 17.11 1.95
CA ASN A 44 -3.98 18.03 3.09
C ASN A 44 -4.87 19.28 3.03
N MET A 45 -5.43 19.60 1.86
CA MET A 45 -6.43 20.68 1.72
C MET A 45 -7.82 20.21 2.14
N VAL A 46 -8.17 18.95 1.84
CA VAL A 46 -9.52 18.41 2.10
C VAL A 46 -9.64 17.82 3.51
N ASN A 47 -8.58 17.21 4.03
CA ASN A 47 -8.60 16.51 5.32
C ASN A 47 -7.95 17.33 6.43
N ALA A 48 -8.55 17.29 7.63
CA ALA A 48 -7.96 17.90 8.83
C ALA A 48 -6.67 17.20 9.29
N GLU A 49 -6.59 15.87 9.10
CA GLU A 49 -5.39 15.09 9.37
C GLU A 49 -4.41 15.23 8.20
N LYS A 50 -3.29 15.93 8.44
CA LYS A 50 -2.24 16.08 7.44
C LYS A 50 -1.40 14.82 7.38
N LYS A 51 -1.19 14.31 6.16
CA LYS A 51 -0.33 13.14 5.92
C LYS A 51 0.95 13.52 5.21
N ASN A 52 2.00 12.77 5.53
CA ASN A 52 3.28 12.89 4.84
C ASN A 52 3.23 12.17 3.48
N ILE A 53 4.00 12.65 2.50
CA ILE A 53 4.13 12.01 1.17
C ILE A 53 4.46 10.51 1.29
N LYS A 54 5.31 10.13 2.25
CA LYS A 54 5.70 8.74 2.51
C LYS A 54 4.50 7.85 2.87
N GLU A 55 3.57 8.36 3.67
CA GLU A 55 2.37 7.63 4.09
C GLU A 55 1.40 7.48 2.93
N ILE A 56 1.19 8.55 2.16
CA ILE A 56 0.35 8.53 0.96
C ILE A 56 0.88 7.48 -0.03
N ARG A 57 2.19 7.43 -0.26
CA ARG A 57 2.82 6.40 -1.10
C ARG A 57 2.60 4.98 -0.57
N ARG A 58 2.71 4.76 0.73
CA ARG A 58 2.40 3.46 1.35
C ARG A 58 0.94 3.07 1.13
N HIS A 59 0.01 4.01 1.31
CA HIS A 59 -1.41 3.76 1.07
C HIS A 59 -1.70 3.43 -0.40
N ILE A 60 -1.09 4.17 -1.34
CA ILE A 60 -1.19 3.90 -2.78
C ILE A 60 -0.66 2.50 -3.10
N ALA A 61 0.54 2.15 -2.61
CA ALA A 61 1.12 0.83 -2.82
C ALA A 61 0.23 -0.29 -2.26
N ILE A 62 -0.29 -0.14 -1.04
CA ILE A 62 -1.21 -1.10 -0.42
C ILE A 62 -2.50 -1.22 -1.24
N ALA A 63 -3.07 -0.11 -1.73
CA ALA A 63 -4.27 -0.12 -2.54
C ALA A 63 -4.06 -0.89 -3.87
N TYR A 64 -2.94 -0.65 -4.55
CA TYR A 64 -2.60 -1.37 -5.78
C TYR A 64 -2.30 -2.85 -5.52
N LEU A 65 -1.62 -3.20 -4.44
CA LEU A 65 -1.38 -4.60 -4.06
C LEU A 65 -2.69 -5.33 -3.76
N LYS A 66 -3.61 -4.69 -3.02
CA LYS A 66 -4.95 -5.25 -2.75
C LYS A 66 -5.73 -5.48 -4.04
N LYS A 67 -5.67 -4.53 -4.99
CA LYS A 67 -6.32 -4.65 -6.31
C LYS A 67 -5.68 -5.74 -7.18
N GLY A 68 -4.36 -5.90 -7.13
CA GLY A 68 -3.65 -6.97 -7.84
C GLY A 68 -4.05 -8.36 -7.34
N ASN A 69 -4.28 -8.50 -6.04
CA ASN A 69 -4.66 -9.77 -5.42
C ASN A 69 -6.09 -10.22 -5.76
N THR A 70 -6.99 -9.32 -6.20
CA THR A 70 -8.36 -9.69 -6.59
C THR A 70 -8.49 -10.12 -8.04
N VAL A 71 -7.50 -9.81 -8.90
CA VAL A 71 -7.59 -10.00 -10.36
C VAL A 71 -6.86 -11.28 -10.83
N GLN A 72 -6.29 -12.08 -9.93
CA GLN A 72 -5.74 -13.38 -10.31
C GLN A 72 -6.83 -14.45 -10.43
N ILE A 73 -7.65 -14.36 -11.48
CA ILE A 73 -8.25 -15.56 -12.07
C ILE A 73 -7.10 -16.24 -12.82
N GLN A 74 -6.33 -17.06 -12.12
CA GLN A 74 -5.29 -17.87 -12.72
C GLN A 74 -5.95 -18.93 -13.60
N ILE A 75 -5.87 -18.75 -14.92
CA ILE A 75 -5.94 -19.88 -15.84
C ILE A 75 -4.63 -20.66 -15.63
N GLY A 76 -4.70 -21.75 -14.84
CA GLY A 76 -3.77 -22.88 -14.96
C GLY A 76 -2.89 -23.26 -13.76
N ILE A 77 -2.58 -22.38 -12.79
CA ILE A 77 -1.73 -22.78 -11.64
C ILE A 77 -2.13 -21.98 -10.41
N PRO A 78 -2.65 -22.60 -9.32
CA PRO A 78 -2.98 -21.87 -8.09
C PRO A 78 -1.69 -21.43 -7.38
N SER A 79 -1.49 -20.13 -7.22
CA SER A 79 -0.38 -19.58 -6.43
C SER A 79 -0.84 -19.39 -4.98
N TYR A 80 -0.67 -20.43 -4.16
CA TYR A 80 -1.04 -20.45 -2.74
C TYR A 80 -0.05 -19.73 -1.80
N THR A 81 0.81 -18.83 -2.31
CA THR A 81 1.97 -18.35 -1.51
C THR A 81 2.16 -16.84 -1.42
N ILE A 82 1.14 -16.00 -1.64
CA ILE A 82 1.27 -14.55 -1.37
C ILE A 82 0.13 -14.02 -0.49
N SER A 83 0.18 -14.40 0.79
CA SER A 83 0.01 -13.50 1.95
C SER A 83 -0.02 -14.35 3.23
N SER A 84 1.15 -14.68 3.78
CA SER A 84 1.24 -15.34 5.09
C SER A 84 0.89 -14.41 6.28
N ARG A 85 0.48 -13.16 6.01
CA ARG A 85 -0.34 -12.42 6.96
C ARG A 85 -1.78 -12.69 6.59
N MET A 86 -2.33 -13.69 7.29
CA MET A 86 -3.73 -14.05 7.38
C MET A 86 -4.62 -12.85 7.00
N LYS A 87 -5.34 -12.96 5.87
CA LYS A 87 -6.71 -12.46 5.90
C LYS A 87 -7.36 -13.31 6.97
N GLU A 88 -7.40 -12.81 8.20
CA GLU A 88 -8.35 -13.31 9.20
C GLU A 88 -9.68 -13.40 8.45
N ILE A 89 -10.17 -14.62 8.27
CA ILE A 89 -11.48 -14.83 7.68
C ILE A 89 -12.43 -14.19 8.70
N ASP A 90 -13.05 -13.07 8.33
CA ASP A 90 -13.80 -12.23 9.27
C ASP A 90 -14.98 -13.01 9.90
N THR A 91 -15.41 -14.11 9.28
CA THR A 91 -16.35 -15.09 9.84
C THR A 91 -15.74 -15.78 11.06
N VAL A 92 -14.56 -16.38 10.93
CA VAL A 92 -13.84 -17.09 12.00
C VAL A 92 -13.58 -16.18 13.22
N ARG A 93 -13.40 -14.87 13.01
CA ARG A 93 -13.23 -13.88 14.08
C ARG A 93 -14.52 -13.60 14.87
N ARG A 94 -15.69 -13.69 14.23
CA ARG A 94 -17.00 -13.33 14.81
C ARG A 94 -17.86 -14.51 15.23
N ASP A 95 -17.52 -15.73 14.78
CA ASP A 95 -18.31 -16.93 15.03
C ASP A 95 -18.30 -17.38 16.52
N GLY A 96 -17.39 -16.86 17.35
CA GLY A 96 -17.38 -17.13 18.80
C GLY A 96 -17.02 -18.58 19.20
N VAL A 97 -16.75 -19.45 18.22
CA VAL A 97 -16.49 -20.89 18.42
C VAL A 97 -15.04 -21.19 18.86
N GLY A 98 -14.21 -20.16 19.09
CA GLY A 98 -12.86 -20.34 19.64
C GLY A 98 -11.88 -21.05 18.68
N HIS A 99 -11.97 -20.74 17.39
CA HIS A 99 -11.09 -21.29 16.35
C HIS A 99 -9.60 -20.91 16.52
N ILE A 100 -9.32 -19.87 17.31
CA ILE A 100 -7.97 -19.38 17.58
C ILE A 100 -7.45 -20.07 18.84
N ILE A 101 -6.24 -20.63 18.76
CA ILE A 101 -5.56 -21.23 19.92
C ILE A 101 -5.31 -20.14 20.96
N SER A 102 -6.13 -20.14 22.01
CA SER A 102 -5.98 -19.25 23.17
C SER A 102 -5.31 -19.99 24.33
N LYS A 103 -4.66 -19.21 25.20
CA LYS A 103 -4.08 -19.75 26.43
C LYS A 103 -5.20 -20.32 27.30
N ARG A 104 -5.18 -21.61 27.56
CA ARG A 104 -6.15 -22.28 28.43
C ARG A 104 -5.79 -22.05 29.89
N GLU A 105 -6.80 -21.90 30.73
CA GLU A 105 -6.63 -21.69 32.17
C GLU A 105 -6.17 -22.95 32.92
N LYS A 106 -6.44 -24.15 32.36
CA LYS A 106 -6.14 -25.43 33.02
C LYS A 106 -5.40 -26.38 32.08
N GLN A 107 -4.37 -27.02 32.60
CA GLN A 107 -3.61 -28.06 31.92
C GLN A 107 -4.40 -29.38 31.91
N ARG A 108 -4.46 -30.05 30.76
CA ARG A 108 -4.99 -31.42 30.69
C ARG A 108 -3.87 -32.41 31.00
N ARG A 109 -4.19 -33.53 31.64
CA ARG A 109 -3.28 -34.67 31.70
C ARG A 109 -3.14 -35.24 30.29
N CYS A 110 -1.91 -35.57 29.92
CA CYS A 110 -1.57 -36.21 28.66
C CYS A 110 -2.29 -37.56 28.54
#